data_AF-A0A7X8BMN3-F1
#
_entry.id   AF-A0A7X8BMN3-F1
#
_cell.length_a   1.000
_cell.length_b   1.000
_cell.length_c   1.000
_cell.angle_alpha   90.00
_cell.angle_beta   90.00
_cell.angle_gamma   90.00
#
_symmetry.space_group_name_H-M   'P 1'
#
loop_
_entity.id
_entity.type
_entity.pdbx_description
1 polymer ?
#
loop_
_entity_poly.entity_id
_entity_poly.type
_entity_poly.pdbx_seq_one_letter_code
_entity_poly.pdbx_strand_id
1 'polypeptide(L)'
;MQSTVDKKTHDLWASRMENPDLLTKATDMIKDILGERIGEIRADKLGIHYISDSRIIMSLYASFPYLRISFAPAAGLLLREEETFDVYRYNFWETTWRMTHECYTGMSVWISEPRHLKVFQSLLERIKAGKG
;
A
#
# COMPACT_ATOMS: atom_id res chain seq x y z
N MET A 1 5.04 17.84 -1.42
CA MET A 1 5.54 17.73 -0.02
C MET A 1 6.52 16.57 0.05
N GLN A 2 7.74 16.80 0.52
CA GLN A 2 8.81 15.81 0.48
C GLN A 2 9.10 15.34 1.91
N SER A 3 8.54 14.19 2.27
CA SER A 3 9.10 13.42 3.38
C SER A 3 10.40 12.81 2.86
N THR A 4 11.52 13.46 3.15
CA THR A 4 12.81 12.93 2.76
C THR A 4 13.10 11.74 3.68
N VAL A 5 12.70 10.54 3.25
CA VAL A 5 13.26 9.30 3.80
C VAL A 5 14.77 9.46 3.68
N ASP A 6 15.48 9.48 4.80
CA ASP A 6 16.93 9.60 4.75
C ASP A 6 17.50 8.37 4.02
N LYS A 7 18.60 8.57 3.30
CA LYS A 7 19.20 7.52 2.46
C LYS A 7 19.48 6.24 3.24
N LYS A 8 19.85 6.34 4.53
CA LYS A 8 20.18 5.18 5.37
C LYS A 8 18.95 4.34 5.68
N THR A 9 17.80 4.96 5.94
CA THR A 9 16.53 4.25 6.14
C THR A 9 16.08 3.57 4.84
N HIS A 10 16.22 4.26 3.70
CA HIS A 10 15.94 3.67 2.38
C HIS A 10 16.83 2.45 2.09
N ASP A 11 18.16 2.58 2.29
CA ASP A 11 19.13 1.50 2.06
C ASP A 11 18.89 0.31 3.00
N LEU A 12 18.50 0.57 4.25
CA LEU A 12 18.12 -0.47 5.21
C LEU A 12 16.88 -1.27 4.74
N TRP A 13 15.89 -0.60 4.17
CA TRP A 13 14.71 -1.26 3.62
C TRP A 13 15.04 -2.05 2.35
N ALA A 14 15.79 -1.45 1.43
CA ALA A 14 16.26 -2.11 0.22
C ALA A 14 17.03 -3.40 0.55
N SER A 15 17.96 -3.36 1.51
CA SER A 15 18.74 -4.55 1.91
C SER A 15 17.93 -5.69 2.54
N ARG A 16 16.69 -5.45 2.95
CA ARG A 16 15.79 -6.49 3.49
C ARG A 16 15.00 -7.21 2.40
N MET A 17 14.99 -6.72 1.17
CA MET A 17 14.14 -7.25 0.11
C MET A 17 14.98 -7.96 -0.95
N GLU A 18 14.42 -9.01 -1.53
CA GLU A 18 15.06 -9.70 -2.66
C GLU A 18 15.05 -8.85 -3.93
N ASN A 19 13.99 -8.05 -4.12
CA ASN A 19 13.85 -7.11 -5.24
C ASN A 19 13.60 -5.68 -4.74
N PRO A 20 14.66 -4.92 -4.43
CA PRO A 20 14.55 -3.56 -3.87
C PRO A 20 13.83 -2.57 -4.79
N ASP A 21 13.91 -2.76 -6.11
CA ASP A 21 13.26 -1.88 -7.11
C ASP A 21 11.74 -1.82 -6.93
N LEU A 22 11.14 -2.84 -6.31
CA LEU A 22 9.71 -2.85 -6.01
C LEU A 22 9.32 -1.70 -5.08
N LEU A 23 10.17 -1.33 -4.13
CA LEU A 23 9.90 -0.21 -3.22
C LEU A 23 9.85 1.12 -3.97
N THR A 24 10.83 1.36 -4.84
CA THR A 24 10.89 2.57 -5.69
C THR A 24 9.69 2.62 -6.61
N LYS A 25 9.42 1.55 -7.38
CA LYS A 25 8.29 1.47 -8.30
C LYS A 25 6.94 1.66 -7.59
N ALA A 26 6.75 1.03 -6.42
CA ALA A 26 5.53 1.21 -5.65
C ALA A 26 5.37 2.67 -5.18
N THR A 27 6.45 3.27 -4.69
CA THR A 27 6.45 4.68 -4.24
C THR A 27 6.09 5.63 -5.38
N ASP A 28 6.65 5.42 -6.56
CA ASP A 28 6.40 6.26 -7.73
C ASP A 28 4.96 6.10 -8.23
N MET A 29 4.45 4.88 -8.35
CA MET A 29 3.03 4.65 -8.71
C MET A 29 2.05 5.30 -7.73
N ILE A 30 2.32 5.25 -6.42
CA ILE A 30 1.47 5.91 -5.43
C ILE A 30 1.43 7.43 -5.66
N LYS A 31 2.59 8.05 -5.93
CA LYS A 31 2.66 9.49 -6.22
C LYS A 31 1.91 9.82 -7.52
N ASP A 32 2.10 9.02 -8.57
CA ASP A 32 1.48 9.27 -9.87
C ASP A 32 -0.04 9.13 -9.82
N ILE A 33 -0.54 8.14 -9.08
CA ILE A 33 -1.99 7.84 -9.06
C ILE A 33 -2.71 8.64 -7.98
N LEU A 34 -2.16 8.69 -6.77
CA LEU A 34 -2.81 9.25 -5.57
C LEU A 34 -2.18 10.56 -5.07
N GLY A 35 -1.24 11.16 -5.81
CA GLY A 35 -0.45 12.31 -5.35
C GLY A 35 -1.27 13.47 -4.78
N GLU A 36 -2.38 13.83 -5.42
CA GLU A 36 -3.28 14.91 -4.94
C GLU A 36 -4.08 14.54 -3.69
N ARG A 37 -4.32 13.24 -3.46
CA ARG A 37 -5.05 12.74 -2.28
C ARG A 37 -4.17 12.65 -1.04
N ILE A 38 -2.85 12.56 -1.23
CA ILE A 38 -1.88 12.39 -0.15
C ILE A 38 -1.52 13.77 0.41
N GLY A 39 -2.02 14.07 1.60
CA GLY A 39 -1.68 15.29 2.31
C GLY A 39 -0.30 15.22 2.97
N GLU A 40 0.09 14.04 3.47
CA GLU A 40 1.36 13.86 4.18
C GLU A 40 1.95 12.46 3.93
N ILE A 41 3.28 12.38 3.92
CA ILE A 41 4.01 11.12 3.94
C ILE A 41 4.88 11.13 5.19
N ARG A 42 4.88 10.03 5.96
CA ARG A 42 5.78 9.83 7.10
C ARG A 42 6.60 8.57 6.90
N ALA A 43 7.83 8.59 7.36
CA ALA A 43 8.72 7.43 7.32
C ALA A 43 9.29 7.19 8.71
N ASP A 44 9.35 5.92 9.12
CA ASP A 44 9.96 5.50 10.38
C ASP A 44 10.82 4.25 10.20
N LYS A 45 11.14 3.50 11.27
CA LYS A 45 11.95 2.27 11.15
C LYS A 45 11.17 1.10 10.56
N LEU A 46 9.84 1.14 10.63
CA LEU A 46 8.92 0.09 10.21
C LEU A 46 8.55 0.26 8.75
N GLY A 47 8.28 1.48 8.28
CA GLY A 47 7.84 1.69 6.91
C GLY A 47 7.60 3.12 6.48
N ILE A 48 6.96 3.26 5.31
CA ILE A 48 6.47 4.52 4.74
C ILE A 48 4.96 4.54 4.90
N HIS A 49 4.42 5.60 5.47
CA HIS A 49 3.01 5.80 5.73
C HIS A 49 2.48 6.98 4.90
N TYR A 50 1.42 6.72 4.14
CA TYR A 50 0.72 7.72 3.33
C TYR A 50 -0.55 8.15 4.06
N ILE A 51 -0.68 9.45 4.27
CA ILE A 51 -1.70 10.06 5.12
C ILE A 51 -2.55 11.01 4.28
N SER A 52 -3.87 10.88 4.43
CA SER A 52 -4.89 11.74 3.81
C SER A 52 -5.88 12.14 4.91
N ASP A 53 -6.20 13.44 5.00
CA ASP A 53 -7.09 13.98 6.03
C ASP A 53 -6.77 13.50 7.46
N SER A 54 -5.48 13.56 7.83
CA SER A 54 -4.95 13.12 9.14
C SER A 54 -5.12 11.62 9.45
N ARG A 55 -5.49 10.80 8.46
CA ARG A 55 -5.63 9.34 8.59
C ARG A 55 -4.63 8.62 7.70
N ILE A 56 -3.98 7.59 8.24
CA ILE A 56 -3.18 6.67 7.42
C ILE A 56 -4.14 5.96 6.47
N ILE A 57 -3.92 6.09 5.17
CA ILE A 57 -4.66 5.37 4.14
C ILE A 57 -3.86 4.16 3.64
N MET A 58 -2.54 4.22 3.68
CA MET A 58 -1.69 3.16 3.17
C MET A 58 -0.33 3.15 3.85
N SER A 59 0.28 1.97 3.96
CA SER A 59 1.63 1.83 4.47
C SER A 59 2.44 0.80 3.69
N LEU A 60 3.69 1.11 3.37
CA LEU A 60 4.68 0.22 2.76
C LEU A 60 5.65 -0.26 3.82
N TYR A 61 5.90 -1.56 3.86
CA TYR A 61 6.87 -2.18 4.77
C TYR A 61 7.81 -3.07 3.95
N ALA A 62 9.09 -2.74 3.95
CA ALA A 62 10.12 -3.60 3.41
C ALA A 62 10.36 -4.77 4.38
N SER A 63 10.00 -5.97 3.97
CA SER A 63 10.17 -7.21 4.73
C SER A 63 10.91 -8.22 3.87
N PHE A 64 11.69 -9.12 4.47
CA PHE A 64 12.27 -10.21 3.68
C PHE A 64 11.21 -11.29 3.42
N PRO A 65 11.06 -11.81 2.18
CA PRO A 65 11.67 -11.38 0.90
C PRO A 65 10.88 -10.33 0.08
N TYR A 66 9.75 -9.82 0.60
CA TYR A 66 8.70 -9.10 -0.14
C TYR A 66 8.44 -7.65 0.31
N LEU A 67 7.85 -6.84 -0.58
CA LEU A 67 7.22 -5.59 -0.19
C LEU A 67 5.82 -5.87 0.36
N ARG A 68 5.56 -5.57 1.64
CA ARG A 68 4.21 -5.60 2.20
C ARG A 68 3.56 -4.23 2.05
N ILE A 69 2.35 -4.20 1.50
CA ILE A 69 1.53 -3.01 1.38
C ILE A 69 0.26 -3.22 2.16
N SER A 70 -0.06 -2.31 3.06
CA SER A 70 -1.28 -2.32 3.86
C SER A 70 -2.18 -1.18 3.44
N PHE A 71 -3.43 -1.48 3.13
CA PHE A 71 -4.51 -0.53 2.89
C PHE A 71 -5.39 -0.44 4.12
N ALA A 72 -5.49 0.75 4.71
CA ALA A 72 -6.36 0.99 5.85
C ALA A 72 -7.80 1.28 5.40
N PRO A 73 -8.82 1.08 6.25
CA PRO A 73 -10.21 1.44 5.95
C PRO A 73 -10.40 2.87 5.44
N ALA A 74 -9.59 3.81 5.91
CA ALA A 74 -9.63 5.21 5.46
C ALA A 74 -9.25 5.41 3.98
N ALA A 75 -8.66 4.41 3.33
CA ALA A 75 -8.41 4.43 1.89
C ALA A 75 -9.72 4.43 1.07
N GLY A 76 -10.84 4.00 1.65
CA GLY A 76 -12.11 3.87 0.92
C GLY A 76 -12.08 2.74 -0.12
N LEU A 77 -11.15 1.79 0.02
CA LEU A 77 -11.08 0.60 -0.81
C LEU A 77 -12.13 -0.40 -0.34
N LEU A 78 -13.07 -0.76 -1.22
CA LEU A 78 -14.10 -1.77 -0.94
C LEU A 78 -13.73 -3.06 -1.67
N LEU A 79 -13.59 -4.18 -0.94
CA LEU A 79 -13.09 -5.47 -1.46
C LEU A 79 -14.10 -6.58 -1.15
N ARG A 80 -14.49 -7.37 -2.15
CA ARG A 80 -15.35 -8.54 -1.92
C ARG A 80 -14.53 -9.74 -1.46
N GLU A 81 -15.18 -10.64 -0.72
CA GLU A 81 -14.54 -11.84 -0.16
C GLU A 81 -14.02 -12.79 -1.26
N GLU A 82 -14.73 -12.85 -2.39
CA GLU A 82 -14.40 -13.73 -3.52
C GLU A 82 -13.32 -13.16 -4.45
N GLU A 83 -12.87 -11.91 -4.23
CA GLU A 83 -11.81 -11.32 -5.04
C GLU A 83 -10.48 -12.06 -4.83
N THR A 84 -9.85 -12.41 -5.95
CA THR A 84 -8.52 -13.03 -5.97
C THR A 84 -7.50 -12.14 -6.64
N PHE A 85 -6.29 -12.11 -6.11
CA PHE A 85 -5.21 -11.24 -6.58
C PHE A 85 -3.97 -12.06 -6.96
N ASP A 86 -3.42 -11.84 -8.16
CA ASP A 86 -2.14 -12.43 -8.60
C ASP A 86 -0.97 -11.68 -7.94
N VAL A 87 -0.74 -12.01 -6.67
CA VAL A 87 0.33 -11.51 -5.81
C VAL A 87 0.92 -12.67 -5.02
N TYR A 88 2.04 -12.46 -4.33
CA TYR A 88 2.64 -13.50 -3.50
C TYR A 88 1.69 -14.01 -2.42
N ARG A 89 1.03 -13.05 -1.75
CA ARG A 89 0.01 -13.29 -0.73
C ARG A 89 -0.85 -12.05 -0.57
N TYR A 90 -2.09 -12.21 -0.15
CA TYR A 90 -2.90 -11.15 0.42
C TYR A 90 -3.69 -11.68 1.61
N ASN A 91 -4.07 -10.79 2.52
CA ASN A 91 -4.99 -11.08 3.62
C ASN A 91 -5.94 -9.89 3.79
N PHE A 92 -7.24 -10.14 3.81
CA PHE A 92 -8.19 -9.16 4.33
C PHE A 92 -8.06 -9.05 5.85
N TRP A 93 -8.32 -7.86 6.39
CA TRP A 93 -8.32 -7.67 7.83
C TRP A 93 -9.73 -8.01 8.35
N GLU A 94 -9.85 -9.06 9.14
CA GLU A 94 -11.14 -9.56 9.64
C GLU A 94 -11.99 -8.48 10.30
N THR A 95 -11.35 -7.59 11.07
CA THR A 95 -12.01 -6.47 11.79
C THR A 95 -12.52 -5.36 10.88
N THR A 96 -12.32 -5.46 9.57
CA THR A 96 -12.68 -4.42 8.58
C THR A 96 -13.83 -4.80 7.67
N TRP A 97 -14.45 -5.97 7.90
CA TRP A 97 -15.69 -6.37 7.22
C TRP A 97 -16.83 -5.41 7.57
N ARG A 98 -17.54 -4.91 6.55
CA ARG A 98 -18.69 -4.02 6.70
C ARG A 98 -19.93 -4.70 6.14
N MET A 99 -20.79 -5.19 7.03
CA MET A 99 -22.08 -5.82 6.67
C MET A 99 -22.95 -4.92 5.77
N THR A 100 -22.92 -3.60 5.95
CA THR A 100 -23.72 -2.66 5.16
C THR A 100 -23.40 -2.65 3.67
N HIS A 101 -22.19 -3.06 3.30
CA HIS A 101 -21.71 -3.09 1.91
C HIS A 101 -21.21 -4.47 1.51
N GLU A 102 -21.34 -5.46 2.40
CA GLU A 102 -20.82 -6.83 2.26
C GLU A 102 -19.39 -6.85 1.68
N CYS A 103 -18.51 -6.04 2.27
CA CYS A 103 -17.14 -5.89 1.79
C CYS A 103 -16.13 -5.66 2.91
N TYR A 104 -14.88 -6.06 2.67
CA TYR A 104 -13.73 -5.65 3.45
C TYR A 104 -13.28 -4.24 3.07
N THR A 105 -12.78 -3.51 4.07
CA THR A 105 -12.25 -2.16 3.89
C THR A 105 -10.75 -2.05 4.16
N GLY A 106 -10.15 -3.10 4.75
CA GLY A 106 -8.72 -3.18 4.99
C GLY A 106 -8.12 -4.49 4.48
N MET A 107 -6.90 -4.39 3.96
CA MET A 107 -6.17 -5.52 3.38
C MET A 107 -4.66 -5.29 3.48
N SER A 108 -3.91 -6.38 3.58
CA SER A 108 -2.48 -6.37 3.27
C SER A 108 -2.20 -7.23 2.04
N VAL A 109 -1.33 -6.76 1.16
CA VAL A 109 -0.79 -7.50 0.00
C VAL A 109 0.72 -7.59 0.08
N TRP A 110 1.28 -8.67 -0.43
CA TRP A 110 2.71 -8.92 -0.48
C TRP A 110 3.17 -9.05 -1.92
N ILE A 111 4.15 -8.24 -2.31
CA ILE A 111 4.68 -8.15 -3.67
C ILE A 111 6.14 -8.62 -3.64
N SER A 112 6.42 -9.77 -4.26
CA SER A 112 7.79 -10.28 -4.47
C SER A 112 8.32 -10.08 -5.88
N GLU A 113 7.46 -9.86 -6.87
CA GLU A 113 7.84 -9.80 -8.29
C GLU A 113 7.24 -8.57 -8.99
N PRO A 114 7.87 -8.05 -10.06
CA PRO A 114 7.35 -6.91 -10.82
C PRO A 114 5.94 -7.12 -11.38
N ARG A 115 5.54 -8.36 -11.74
CA ARG A 115 4.21 -8.64 -12.27
C ARG A 115 3.08 -8.33 -11.27
N HIS A 116 3.36 -8.48 -9.97
CA HIS A 116 2.41 -8.18 -8.89
C HIS A 116 2.07 -6.67 -8.80
N LEU A 117 2.92 -5.80 -9.37
CA LEU A 117 2.66 -4.36 -9.41
C LEU A 117 1.42 -4.00 -10.22
N LYS A 118 0.99 -4.84 -11.17
CA LYS A 118 -0.26 -4.63 -11.92
C LYS A 118 -1.48 -4.68 -10.99
N VAL A 119 -1.51 -5.63 -10.06
CA VAL A 119 -2.56 -5.69 -9.04
C VAL A 119 -2.51 -4.45 -8.16
N PHE A 120 -1.30 -4.07 -7.71
CA PHE A 120 -1.14 -2.89 -6.87
C PHE A 120 -1.65 -1.62 -7.55
N GLN A 121 -1.29 -1.39 -8.80
CA GLN A 121 -1.80 -0.29 -9.61
C GLN A 121 -3.33 -0.29 -9.67
N SER A 122 -3.96 -1.44 -9.95
CA SER A 122 -5.43 -1.54 -10.01
C SER A 122 -6.09 -1.16 -8.68
N LEU A 123 -5.50 -1.55 -7.55
CA LEU A 123 -5.98 -1.16 -6.22
C LEU A 123 -5.85 0.35 -5.98
N LEU A 124 -4.76 0.97 -6.42
CA LEU A 124 -4.57 2.43 -6.36
C LEU A 124 -5.61 3.18 -7.21
N GLU A 125 -5.89 2.68 -8.41
CA GLU A 125 -6.89 3.27 -9.31
C GLU A 125 -8.29 3.18 -8.70
N ARG A 126 -8.64 2.07 -8.04
CA ARG A 126 -9.90 1.94 -7.29
C ARG A 126 -9.99 2.96 -6.15
N ILE A 127 -8.89 3.15 -5.40
CA ILE A 127 -8.81 4.16 -4.34
C ILE A 127 -8.98 5.57 -4.92
N LYS A 128 -8.40 5.86 -6.10
CA LYS A 128 -8.55 7.15 -6.78
C LYS A 128 -10.00 7.39 -7.23
N ALA A 129 -10.63 6.36 -7.79
CA ALA A 129 -12.00 6.44 -8.30
C ALA A 129 -13.05 6.47 -7.17
N GLY A 130 -12.77 5.82 -6.04
CA GLY A 130 -13.59 5.85 -4.85
C GLY A 130 -13.53 7.24 -4.21
N LYS A 131 -14.67 7.94 -4.19
CA LYS A 131 -14.86 9.10 -3.30
C LYS A 131 -14.95 8.56 -1.87
N GLY A 132 -13.87 8.65 -1.11
CA GLY A 132 -13.90 8.51 0.34
C GLY A 132 -14.79 9.56 0.98
#